data_AF-A0A0E3Q204-F1
#
_entry.id   AF-A0A0E3Q204-F1
#
_cell.length_a   1.000
_cell.length_b   1.000
_cell.length_c   1.000
_cell.angle_alpha   90.00
_cell.angle_beta   90.00
_cell.angle_gamma   90.00
#
_symmetry.space_group_name_H-M   'P 1'
#
loop_
_entity.id
_entity.type
_entity.pdbx_description
1 polymer ?
#
loop_
_entity_poly.entity_id
_entity_poly.type
_entity_poly.pdbx_seq_one_letter_code
_entity_poly.pdbx_strand_id
1 'polypeptide(L)'
;MLKYYKGQDKVEKGFRFLKSDAFSISKVYLKNKSRIEALTMIMVLGLMIYSIAEWKLRTKLEEENETVPDQKGKPTKRSTMRWIFFKFQGITELITQKKGKTKSEILNMEEIHWKILSLMGEKYENIYL
;
A
#
# COMPACT_ATOMS: atom_id res chain seq x y z
N MET A 1 -13.32 9.63 27.50
CA MET A 1 -13.91 8.30 27.31
C MET A 1 -14.54 8.11 25.91
N LEU A 2 -15.44 8.98 25.44
CA LEU A 2 -16.10 8.88 24.12
C LEU A 2 -15.18 8.87 22.88
N LYS A 3 -14.06 9.60 22.89
CA LYS A 3 -13.10 9.62 21.75
C LYS A 3 -12.40 8.27 21.53
N TYR A 4 -12.04 7.56 22.61
CA TYR A 4 -11.40 6.25 22.53
C TYR A 4 -12.38 5.19 21.99
N TYR A 5 -13.63 5.20 22.46
CA TYR A 5 -14.68 4.33 21.96
C TYR A 5 -14.95 4.53 20.45
N LYS A 6 -15.00 5.78 19.97
CA LYS A 6 -15.13 6.09 18.54
C LYS A 6 -13.92 5.64 17.69
N GLY A 7 -12.75 5.44 18.32
CA GLY A 7 -11.55 4.93 17.66
C GLY A 7 -11.54 3.41 17.45
N GLN A 8 -12.38 2.67 18.18
CA GLN A 8 -12.42 1.21 18.14
C GLN A 8 -12.85 0.66 16.76
N ASP A 9 -13.78 1.34 16.10
CA ASP A 9 -14.23 1.00 14.74
C ASP A 9 -13.07 0.95 13.72
N LYS A 10 -12.06 1.82 13.86
CA LYS A 10 -10.88 1.80 12.98
C LYS A 10 -10.05 0.53 13.18
N VAL A 11 -9.89 0.11 14.43
CA VAL A 11 -9.15 -1.11 14.79
C VAL A 11 -9.88 -2.35 14.26
N GLU A 12 -11.20 -2.42 14.45
CA GLU A 12 -12.03 -3.53 13.96
C GLU A 12 -12.00 -3.64 12.44
N LYS A 13 -12.04 -2.51 11.72
CA LYS A 13 -11.88 -2.48 10.27
C LYS A 13 -10.50 -2.98 9.81
N GLY A 14 -9.45 -2.67 10.55
CA GLY A 14 -8.09 -3.18 10.30
C GLY A 14 -8.00 -4.70 10.42
N PHE A 15 -8.53 -5.28 11.51
CA PHE A 15 -8.57 -6.74 11.66
C PHE A 15 -9.50 -7.42 10.65
N ARG A 16 -10.59 -6.76 10.25
CA ARG A 16 -11.44 -7.25 9.15
C ARG A 16 -10.67 -7.28 7.83
N PHE A 17 -9.83 -6.29 7.55
CA PHE A 17 -8.97 -6.26 6.37
C PHE A 17 -7.98 -7.43 6.36
N LEU A 18 -7.36 -7.76 7.50
CA LEU A 18 -6.48 -8.93 7.61
C LEU A 18 -7.20 -10.26 7.36
N LYS A 19 -8.48 -10.36 7.71
CA LYS A 19 -9.30 -11.56 7.45
C LYS A 19 -9.88 -11.61 6.04
N SER A 20 -9.77 -10.54 5.27
CA SER A 20 -10.32 -10.46 3.92
C SER A 20 -9.46 -11.23 2.91
N ASP A 21 -10.05 -11.66 1.80
CA ASP A 21 -9.35 -12.35 0.71
C ASP A 21 -8.27 -11.50 0.02
N ALA A 22 -8.17 -10.20 0.38
CA ALA A 22 -7.15 -9.28 -0.16
C ALA A 22 -5.72 -9.79 0.03
N PHE A 23 -5.45 -10.56 1.08
CA PHE A 23 -4.12 -11.12 1.37
C PHE A 23 -4.01 -12.61 1.07
N SER A 24 -5.06 -13.24 0.52
CA SER A 24 -5.08 -14.68 0.22
C SER A 24 -4.64 -15.58 1.39
N ILE A 25 -4.79 -15.13 2.64
CA ILE A 25 -4.40 -15.89 3.84
C ILE A 25 -5.21 -17.18 3.96
N SER A 26 -6.45 -17.16 3.49
CA SER A 26 -7.30 -18.34 3.33
C SER A 26 -6.66 -19.45 2.49
N LYS A 27 -5.68 -19.12 1.63
CA LYS A 27 -4.93 -20.07 0.79
C LYS A 27 -3.67 -20.62 1.48
N VAL A 28 -3.23 -20.02 2.59
CA VAL A 28 -2.01 -20.44 3.31
C VAL A 28 -2.39 -21.39 4.43
N TYR A 29 -2.19 -22.69 4.21
CA TYR A 29 -2.43 -23.69 5.25
C TYR A 29 -1.26 -23.80 6.22
N LEU A 30 -1.52 -23.52 7.51
CA LEU A 30 -0.55 -23.61 8.59
C LEU A 30 -0.94 -24.69 9.59
N LYS A 31 -0.13 -25.76 9.67
CA LYS A 31 -0.38 -26.92 10.54
C LYS A 31 -0.13 -26.65 12.03
N ASN A 32 0.94 -25.91 12.33
CA ASN A 32 1.44 -25.76 13.70
C ASN A 32 1.00 -24.41 14.29
N LYS A 33 0.60 -24.40 15.57
CA LYS A 33 0.18 -23.19 16.30
C LYS A 33 1.21 -22.06 16.21
N SER A 34 2.50 -22.37 16.42
CA SER A 34 3.58 -21.37 16.36
C SER A 34 3.70 -20.68 15.00
N ARG A 35 3.39 -21.37 13.90
CA ARG A 35 3.40 -20.76 12.56
C ARG A 35 2.24 -19.79 12.36
N ILE A 36 1.08 -20.11 12.93
CA ILE A 36 -0.11 -19.24 12.90
C ILE A 36 0.17 -17.96 13.68
N GLU A 37 0.77 -18.07 14.87
CA GLU A 37 1.17 -16.92 15.68
C GLU A 37 2.17 -16.04 14.94
N ALA A 38 3.23 -16.63 14.37
CA ALA A 38 4.23 -15.89 13.61
C ALA A 38 3.62 -15.17 12.39
N LEU A 39 2.77 -15.84 11.61
CA LEU A 39 2.09 -15.21 10.48
C LEU A 39 1.19 -14.06 10.94
N THR A 40 0.44 -14.26 12.03
CA THR A 40 -0.45 -13.24 12.59
C THR A 40 0.35 -11.99 13.00
N MET A 41 1.52 -12.17 13.63
CA MET A 41 2.40 -11.06 14.00
C MET A 41 2.89 -10.28 12.77
N ILE A 42 3.35 -10.98 11.72
CA ILE A 42 3.78 -10.34 10.45
C ILE A 42 2.62 -9.57 9.82
N MET A 43 1.42 -10.15 9.81
CA MET A 43 0.22 -9.51 9.28
C MET A 43 -0.15 -8.24 10.04
N VAL A 44 -0.08 -8.25 11.37
CA VAL A 44 -0.35 -7.07 12.21
C VAL A 44 0.70 -5.98 11.98
N LEU A 45 1.98 -6.34 11.83
CA LEU A 45 3.03 -5.40 11.43
C LEU A 45 2.76 -4.80 10.05
N GLY A 46 2.35 -5.62 9.08
CA GLY A 46 1.91 -5.15 7.77
C GLY A 46 0.75 -4.16 7.87
N LEU A 47 -0.28 -4.46 8.67
CA LEU A 47 -1.41 -3.56 8.90
C LEU A 47 -0.97 -2.21 9.49
N MET A 48 0.00 -2.22 10.41
CA MET A 48 0.58 -1.01 10.97
C MET A 48 1.26 -0.16 9.88
N ILE A 49 2.09 -0.78 9.04
CA ILE A 49 2.76 -0.08 7.91
C ILE A 49 1.73 0.53 6.96
N TYR A 50 0.68 -0.23 6.60
CA TYR A 50 -0.41 0.28 5.75
C TYR A 50 -1.11 1.48 6.38
N SER A 51 -1.37 1.44 7.68
CA SER A 51 -2.06 2.51 8.41
C SER A 51 -1.22 3.79 8.46
N ILE A 52 0.09 3.66 8.69
CA ILE A 52 1.03 4.79 8.71
C ILE A 52 1.16 5.39 7.30
N ALA A 53 1.32 4.56 6.28
CA ALA A 53 1.42 5.04 4.90
C ALA A 53 0.12 5.72 4.43
N GLU A 54 -1.04 5.18 4.80
CA GLU A 54 -2.34 5.77 4.49
C GLU A 54 -2.53 7.11 5.18
N TRP A 55 -2.16 7.20 6.46
CA TRP A 55 -2.17 8.45 7.18
C TRP A 55 -1.26 9.50 6.53
N LYS A 56 -0.03 9.12 6.16
CA LYS A 56 0.94 10.01 5.50
C LYS A 56 0.42 10.54 4.18
N LEU A 57 -0.06 9.65 3.29
CA LEU A 57 -0.59 10.05 1.98
C LEU A 57 -1.81 10.96 2.13
N ARG A 58 -2.77 10.61 3.00
CA ARG A 58 -3.98 11.44 3.20
C ARG A 58 -3.66 12.80 3.78
N THR A 59 -2.69 12.88 4.69
CA THR A 59 -2.24 14.16 5.25
C THR A 59 -1.68 15.04 4.15
N LYS A 60 -0.83 14.48 3.28
CA LYS A 60 -0.27 15.19 2.13
C LYS A 60 -1.31 15.65 1.12
N LEU A 61 -2.28 14.79 0.80
CA LEU A 61 -3.40 15.15 -0.07
C LEU A 61 -4.26 16.30 0.48
N GLU A 62 -4.44 16.37 1.80
CA GLU A 62 -5.15 17.49 2.43
C GLU A 62 -4.32 18.77 2.43
N GLU A 63 -3.03 18.68 2.79
CA GLU A 63 -2.09 19.82 2.81
C GLU A 63 -1.96 20.49 1.44
N GLU A 64 -1.80 19.70 0.39
CA GLU A 64 -1.57 20.18 -0.99
C GLU A 64 -2.87 20.36 -1.77
N ASN A 65 -4.02 20.11 -1.14
CA ASN A 65 -5.35 20.14 -1.74
C ASN A 65 -5.49 19.27 -3.00
N GLU A 66 -4.73 18.18 -3.05
CA GLU A 66 -4.66 17.25 -4.17
C GLU A 66 -5.62 16.08 -4.01
N THR A 67 -5.92 15.40 -5.11
CA THR A 67 -6.76 14.19 -5.11
C THR A 67 -6.14 13.07 -5.94
N VAL A 68 -6.48 11.85 -5.55
CA VAL A 68 -6.18 10.62 -6.30
C VAL A 68 -7.50 9.92 -6.66
N PRO A 69 -7.57 9.19 -7.78
CA PRO A 69 -8.79 8.49 -8.16
C PRO A 69 -9.07 7.33 -7.20
N ASP A 70 -10.32 7.16 -6.81
CA ASP A 70 -10.81 5.99 -6.09
C ASP A 70 -11.01 4.78 -7.02
N GLN A 71 -11.52 3.67 -6.48
CA GLN A 71 -11.82 2.45 -7.26
C GLN A 71 -12.83 2.66 -8.39
N LYS A 72 -13.63 3.73 -8.33
CA LYS A 72 -14.63 4.11 -9.34
C LYS A 72 -14.11 5.25 -10.23
N GLY A 73 -12.85 5.64 -10.10
CA GLY A 73 -12.23 6.74 -10.84
C GLY A 73 -12.58 8.15 -10.31
N LYS A 74 -13.30 8.27 -9.19
CA LYS A 74 -13.68 9.57 -8.64
C LYS A 74 -12.53 10.19 -7.84
N PRO A 75 -12.28 11.50 -7.94
CA PRO A 75 -11.25 12.16 -7.15
C PRO A 75 -11.57 12.06 -5.66
N THR A 76 -10.61 11.59 -4.88
CA THR A 76 -10.74 11.47 -3.43
C THR A 76 -9.45 11.85 -2.72
N LYS A 77 -9.60 12.47 -1.55
CA LYS A 77 -8.51 12.69 -0.59
C LYS A 77 -8.37 11.56 0.42
N ARG A 78 -9.35 10.65 0.47
CA ARG A 78 -9.45 9.57 1.45
C ARG A 78 -9.13 8.20 0.85
N SER A 79 -8.18 8.15 -0.10
CA SER A 79 -7.73 6.89 -0.68
C SER A 79 -7.14 5.96 0.37
N THR A 80 -7.18 4.65 0.11
CA THR A 80 -6.60 3.62 0.98
C THR A 80 -5.29 3.14 0.41
N MET A 81 -4.31 2.80 1.25
CA MET A 81 -3.02 2.30 0.72
C MET A 81 -3.17 0.97 0.00
N ARG A 82 -4.17 0.16 0.35
CA ARG A 82 -4.52 -1.04 -0.41
C ARG A 82 -4.82 -0.70 -1.87
N TRP A 83 -5.63 0.32 -2.13
CA TRP A 83 -5.96 0.74 -3.49
C TRP A 83 -4.75 1.31 -4.22
N ILE A 84 -3.94 2.10 -3.53
CA ILE A 84 -2.69 2.63 -4.09
C ILE A 84 -1.76 1.49 -4.50
N PHE A 85 -1.49 0.52 -3.62
CA PHE A 85 -0.64 -0.62 -3.98
C PHE A 85 -1.22 -1.46 -5.11
N PHE A 86 -2.54 -1.61 -5.19
CA PHE A 86 -3.17 -2.28 -6.32
C PHE A 86 -2.88 -1.58 -7.65
N LYS A 87 -2.90 -0.24 -7.70
CA LYS A 87 -2.52 0.51 -8.91
C LYS A 87 -1.06 0.28 -9.30
N PHE A 88 -0.18 0.11 -8.33
CA PHE A 88 1.25 -0.15 -8.58
C PHE A 88 1.58 -1.60 -8.98
N GLN A 89 0.65 -2.56 -8.89
CA GLN A 89 0.93 -3.98 -9.21
C GLN A 89 1.34 -4.24 -10.67
N GLY A 90 1.00 -3.34 -11.60
CA GLY A 90 1.34 -3.47 -13.02
C GLY A 90 2.73 -2.97 -13.40
N ILE A 91 3.42 -2.26 -12.49
CA ILE A 91 4.74 -1.68 -12.75
C ILE A 91 5.77 -2.81 -12.74
N THR A 92 6.56 -2.92 -13.81
CA THR A 92 7.53 -4.01 -14.00
C THR A 92 8.90 -3.44 -14.29
N GLU A 93 9.93 -3.92 -13.59
CA GLU A 93 11.33 -3.59 -13.91
C GLU A 93 11.87 -4.58 -14.95
N LEU A 94 12.31 -4.07 -16.10
CA LEU A 94 12.96 -4.83 -17.16
C LEU A 94 14.48 -4.66 -17.06
N ILE A 95 15.16 -5.74 -16.69
CA ILE A 95 16.62 -5.79 -16.65
C ILE A 95 17.13 -6.44 -17.93
N THR A 96 17.79 -5.67 -18.79
CA THR A 96 18.43 -6.16 -20.01
C THR A 96 19.94 -6.18 -19.87
N GLN A 97 20.57 -7.32 -20.17
CA GLN A 97 22.02 -7.43 -20.26
C GLN A 97 22.46 -7.49 -21.73
N LYS A 98 23.27 -6.52 -22.16
CA LYS A 98 23.94 -6.55 -23.48
C LYS A 98 25.42 -6.20 -23.32
N LYS A 99 26.30 -7.06 -23.84
CA LYS A 99 27.76 -6.88 -23.85
C LYS A 99 28.35 -6.51 -22.48
N GLY A 100 27.91 -7.18 -21.41
CA GLY A 100 28.39 -6.95 -20.05
C GLY A 100 27.86 -5.67 -19.36
N LYS A 101 26.99 -4.89 -20.03
CA LYS A 101 26.27 -3.78 -19.42
C LYS A 101 24.85 -4.21 -19.07
N THR A 102 24.49 -4.03 -17.81
CA THR A 102 23.12 -4.19 -17.31
C THR A 102 22.41 -2.85 -17.42
N LYS A 103 21.28 -2.80 -18.13
CA LYS A 103 20.38 -1.65 -18.16
C LYS A 103 19.08 -2.07 -17.49
N SER A 104 18.62 -1.28 -16.51
CA SER A 104 17.27 -1.41 -15.95
C SER A 104 16.35 -0.36 -16.59
N GLU A 105 15.10 -0.72 -16.79
CA GLU A 105 14.05 0.15 -17.30
C GLU A 105 12.71 -0.19 -16.62
N ILE A 106 12.03 0.81 -16.08
CA ILE A 106 10.70 0.63 -15.48
C ILE A 106 9.62 0.73 -16.57
N LEU A 107 8.80 -0.30 -16.68
CA LEU A 107 7.68 -0.41 -17.61
C LEU A 107 6.33 -0.18 -16.89
N ASN A 108 5.33 0.24 -17.67
CA ASN A 108 3.94 0.46 -17.23
C ASN A 108 3.80 1.53 -16.12
N MET A 109 4.74 2.48 -16.08
CA MET A 109 4.63 3.67 -15.25
C MET A 109 3.73 4.69 -15.93
N GLU A 110 2.82 5.30 -15.18
CA GLU A 110 1.82 6.25 -15.68
C GLU A 110 1.92 7.54 -14.85
N GLU A 111 1.37 8.64 -15.34
CA GLU A 111 1.37 9.94 -14.64
C GLU A 111 0.81 9.84 -13.21
N ILE A 112 -0.22 9.02 -13.01
CA ILE A 112 -0.81 8.84 -11.69
C ILE A 112 0.15 8.20 -10.69
N HIS A 113 1.04 7.31 -11.15
CA HIS A 113 2.03 6.67 -10.30
C HIS A 113 3.06 7.71 -9.82
N TRP A 114 3.58 8.52 -10.75
CA TRP A 114 4.49 9.62 -10.41
C TRP A 114 3.86 10.65 -9.48
N LYS A 115 2.61 11.03 -9.73
CA LYS A 115 1.86 11.93 -8.84
C LYS A 115 1.76 11.37 -7.41
N ILE A 116 1.50 10.08 -7.26
CA ILE A 116 1.42 9.46 -5.93
C ILE A 116 2.81 9.43 -5.26
N LEU A 117 3.87 9.14 -6.01
CA LEU A 117 5.23 9.11 -5.48
C LEU A 117 5.69 10.51 -5.04
N SER A 118 5.40 11.56 -5.81
CA SER A 118 5.76 12.94 -5.48
C SER A 118 5.10 13.41 -4.18
N LEU A 119 3.81 13.08 -4.00
CA LEU A 119 3.07 13.33 -2.76
C LEU A 119 3.67 12.61 -1.55
N MET A 120 4.32 11.45 -1.75
CA MET A 120 4.98 10.71 -0.69
C MET A 120 6.40 11.19 -0.39
N GLY A 121 7.06 11.80 -1.40
CA GLY A 121 8.34 12.48 -1.35
C GLY A 121 9.39 11.86 -2.28
N GLU A 122 10.43 12.64 -2.59
CA GLU A 122 11.54 12.31 -3.51
C GLU A 122 12.20 10.95 -3.25
N LYS A 123 12.30 10.54 -1.97
CA LYS A 123 12.85 9.22 -1.61
C LYS A 123 12.09 8.05 -2.23
N TYR A 124 10.79 8.20 -2.48
CA TYR A 124 9.97 7.16 -3.09
C TYR A 124 10.07 7.18 -4.62
N GLU A 125 10.27 8.35 -5.22
CA GLU A 125 10.53 8.50 -6.65
C GLU A 125 11.85 7.84 -7.04
N ASN A 126 12.91 8.06 -6.25
CA ASN A 126 14.24 7.51 -6.46
C ASN A 126 14.32 5.97 -6.43
N ILE A 127 13.26 5.28 -6.01
CA ILE A 127 13.18 3.82 -6.08
C ILE A 127 12.88 3.35 -7.52
N TYR A 128 12.26 4.21 -8.33
CA TYR A 128 11.80 3.91 -9.68
C TYR A 128 12.60 4.64 -10.78
N LEU A 129 13.65 5.38 -10.40
CA LEU A 129 14.59 6.08 -11.30
C LEU A 129 15.90 5.30 -11.42
#